data_AF-A0A837P5N3-F1
#
_entry.id   AF-A0A837P5N3-F1
#
_cell.length_a   1.000
_cell.length_b   1.000
_cell.length_c   1.000
_cell.angle_alpha   90.00
_cell.angle_beta   90.00
_cell.angle_gamma   90.00
#
_symmetry.space_group_name_H-M   'P 1'
#
loop_
_entity.id
_entity.type
_entity.pdbx_description
1 polymer ?
#
loop_
_entity_poly.entity_id
_entity_poly.type
_entity_poly.pdbx_seq_one_letter_code
_entity_poly.pdbx_strand_id
1 'polypeptide(L)'
;MRYPDKVYLLTKLPDADPNGLNHQVSYQKQVVWANIQQVNLTFAPNGTVYNATVIRVYGRYHADAIGFEGEYVVGDNDTVHEIQKVSQHDKQTAFYIIHNEVILHGE
;
A
#
# COMPACT_ATOMS: atom_id res chain seq x y z
N MET A 1 5.87 17.95 -11.51
CA MET A 1 4.53 17.31 -11.63
C MET A 1 4.03 16.97 -10.24
N ARG A 2 2.71 17.04 -9.97
CA ARG A 2 2.12 16.76 -8.65
C ARG A 2 2.19 15.27 -8.23
N TYR A 3 2.41 14.38 -9.21
CA TYR A 3 2.52 12.93 -9.05
C TYR A 3 3.73 12.46 -9.88
N PRO A 4 4.96 12.51 -9.31
CA PRO A 4 6.18 12.22 -10.07
C PRO A 4 6.44 10.72 -10.21
N ASP A 5 5.83 9.88 -9.38
CA ASP A 5 6.15 8.46 -9.26
C ASP A 5 5.09 7.60 -9.97
N LYS A 6 5.44 6.38 -10.37
CA LYS A 6 4.44 5.36 -10.73
C LYS A 6 4.38 4.25 -9.70
N VAL A 7 3.17 3.73 -9.52
CA VAL A 7 2.92 2.56 -8.67
C VAL A 7 2.01 1.59 -9.39
N TYR A 8 2.12 0.32 -9.02
CA TYR A 8 1.21 -0.74 -9.39
C TYR A 8 0.16 -0.88 -8.28
N LEU A 9 -1.09 -0.53 -8.58
CA LEU A 9 -2.23 -0.87 -7.73
C LEU A 9 -2.57 -2.34 -7.96
N LEU A 10 -2.58 -3.12 -6.88
CA LEU A 10 -2.79 -4.56 -6.92
C LEU A 10 -4.07 -4.91 -6.16
N THR A 11 -5.05 -5.48 -6.86
CA THR A 11 -6.30 -5.99 -6.26
C THR A 11 -6.25 -7.51 -6.25
N LYS A 12 -6.44 -8.13 -5.07
CA LYS A 12 -6.42 -9.58 -4.90
C LYS A 12 -7.54 -10.19 -5.76
N LEU A 13 -7.17 -11.16 -6.59
CA LEU A 13 -8.13 -11.96 -7.31
C LEU A 13 -8.75 -13.01 -6.38
N PRO A 14 -10.02 -13.39 -6.61
CA PRO A 14 -10.62 -14.50 -5.88
C PRO A 14 -9.76 -15.75 -6.06
N ASP A 15 -9.47 -16.42 -4.96
CA ASP A 15 -8.78 -17.70 -5.03
C ASP A 15 -9.72 -18.77 -5.56
N ALA A 16 -9.26 -19.50 -6.59
CA ALA A 16 -9.99 -20.60 -7.18
C ALA A 16 -9.91 -21.88 -6.33
N ASP A 17 -8.91 -22.00 -5.45
CA ASP A 17 -8.75 -23.15 -4.55
C ASP A 17 -8.27 -22.74 -3.14
N PRO A 18 -9.18 -22.18 -2.30
CA PRO A 18 -8.85 -21.67 -0.97
C PRO A 18 -8.39 -22.74 0.03
N ASN A 19 -8.55 -24.02 -0.29
CA ASN A 19 -8.11 -25.14 0.56
C ASN A 19 -6.87 -25.85 0.01
N GLY A 20 -6.34 -25.39 -1.13
CA GLY A 20 -5.12 -25.92 -1.73
C GLY A 20 -3.89 -25.61 -0.87
N LEU A 21 -3.00 -26.59 -0.72
CA LEU A 21 -1.73 -26.41 0.02
C LEU A 21 -0.76 -25.43 -0.65
N ASN A 22 -0.94 -25.17 -1.95
CA ASN A 22 -0.13 -24.24 -2.74
C ASN A 22 -0.94 -22.97 -3.06
N HIS A 23 -1.31 -22.23 -2.01
CA HIS A 23 -1.99 -20.95 -2.16
C HIS A 23 -1.01 -19.90 -2.69
N GLN A 24 -1.23 -19.43 -3.92
CA GLN A 24 -0.48 -18.31 -4.49
C GLN A 24 -1.42 -17.15 -4.76
N VAL A 25 -1.27 -16.08 -3.99
CA VAL A 25 -2.09 -14.88 -4.14
C VAL A 25 -1.86 -14.30 -5.54
N SER A 26 -2.94 -14.16 -6.30
CA SER A 26 -2.93 -13.55 -7.62
C SER A 26 -3.51 -12.15 -7.54
N TYR A 27 -2.98 -11.23 -8.36
CA TYR A 27 -3.42 -9.84 -8.36
C TYR A 27 -3.81 -9.37 -9.76
N GLN A 28 -4.91 -8.64 -9.85
CA GLN A 28 -5.17 -7.74 -10.96
C GLN A 28 -4.33 -6.47 -10.76
N LYS A 29 -3.58 -6.06 -11.78
CA LYS A 29 -2.71 -4.88 -11.71
C LYS A 29 -3.22 -3.70 -12.52
N GLN A 30 -3.08 -2.50 -11.96
CA GLN A 30 -3.30 -1.24 -12.66
C GLN A 30 -2.15 -0.26 -12.38
N VAL A 31 -1.56 0.32 -13.42
CA VAL A 31 -0.46 1.30 -13.28
C VAL A 31 -1.06 2.70 -13.18
N VAL A 32 -0.63 3.46 -12.17
CA VAL A 32 -1.08 4.85 -11.96
C VAL A 32 0.08 5.75 -11.54
N TRP A 33 -0.06 7.04 -11.83
CA TRP A 33 0.83 8.08 -11.31
C TRP A 33 0.45 8.41 -9.86
N ALA A 34 1.45 8.51 -9.00
CA ALA A 34 1.32 8.71 -7.58
C ALA A 34 2.31 9.75 -7.04
N ASN A 35 2.04 10.20 -5.82
CA ASN A 35 2.96 10.95 -4.99
C ASN A 35 3.19 10.10 -3.75
N ILE A 36 4.44 9.70 -3.56
CA ILE A 36 4.85 8.85 -2.45
C ILE A 36 5.51 9.74 -1.40
N GLN A 37 5.11 9.58 -0.13
CA GLN A 37 5.67 10.35 0.97
C GLN A 37 5.77 9.48 2.22
N GLN A 38 6.94 9.46 2.86
CA GLN A 38 7.09 8.92 4.21
C GLN A 38 6.59 9.93 5.25
N VAL A 39 5.83 9.44 6.21
CA VAL A 39 5.22 10.22 7.29
C VAL A 39 5.24 9.42 8.58
N ASN A 40 5.20 10.12 9.70
CA ASN A 40 5.01 9.51 11.01
C ASN A 40 3.53 9.61 11.38
N LEU A 41 2.87 8.47 11.60
CA LEU A 41 1.45 8.41 11.92
C LEU A 41 1.23 7.84 13.31
N THR A 42 0.46 8.57 14.11
CA THR A 42 -0.06 8.07 15.39
C THR A 42 -1.33 7.27 15.12
N PHE A 43 -1.27 5.94 15.20
CA PHE A 43 -2.42 5.05 14.94
C PHE A 43 -3.17 4.64 16.21
N ALA A 44 -2.52 4.66 17.37
CA ALA A 44 -3.07 4.10 18.60
C ALA A 44 -3.24 5.17 19.70
N PRO A 45 -4.30 5.06 20.54
CA PRO A 45 -4.59 6.02 21.61
C PRO A 45 -3.52 6.04 22.72
N ASN A 46 -2.60 5.07 22.72
CA ASN A 46 -1.42 5.02 23.58
C ASN A 46 -0.28 5.96 23.11
N GLY A 47 -0.47 6.70 22.01
CA GLY A 47 0.52 7.63 21.47
C GLY A 47 1.61 6.98 20.62
N THR A 48 1.52 5.68 20.31
CA THR A 48 2.51 5.00 19.47
C THR A 48 2.54 5.61 18.06
N VAL A 49 3.73 6.05 17.66
CA VAL A 49 4.03 6.61 16.34
C VAL A 49 4.64 5.53 15.47
N TYR A 50 4.06 5.34 14.29
CA TYR A 50 4.54 4.41 13.28
C TYR A 50 5.13 5.18 12.10
N ASN A 51 6.25 4.69 11.57
CA ASN A 51 6.69 5.11 10.26
C ASN A 51 5.73 4.53 9.22
N ALA A 52 5.17 5.38 8.36
CA ALA A 52 4.25 4.98 7.32
C ALA A 52 4.59 5.63 5.99
N THR A 53 4.30 4.94 4.91
CA THR A 53 4.34 5.49 3.56
C THR A 53 2.93 5.78 3.10
N VAL A 54 2.69 7.02 2.67
CA VAL A 54 1.43 7.46 2.07
C VAL A 54 1.62 7.58 0.57
N ILE A 55 0.78 6.87 -0.17
CA ILE A 55 0.73 6.91 -1.62
C ILE A 55 -0.55 7.61 -2.02
N ARG A 56 -0.42 8.80 -2.59
CA ARG A 56 -1.56 9.60 -3.05
C ARG A 56 -1.69 9.48 -4.55
N VAL A 57 -2.89 9.13 -5.02
CA VAL A 57 -3.21 9.00 -6.45
C VAL A 57 -4.39 9.90 -6.81
N TYR A 58 -4.36 10.50 -8.00
CA TYR A 58 -5.48 11.32 -8.46
C TYR A 58 -6.61 10.44 -9.00
N GLY A 59 -7.80 10.53 -8.40
CA GLY A 59 -8.96 9.71 -8.72
C GLY A 59 -9.37 8.78 -7.59
N ARG A 60 -10.47 8.05 -7.80
CA ARG A 60 -10.98 7.04 -6.87
C ARG A 60 -10.49 5.67 -7.31
N TYR A 61 -9.72 5.02 -6.45
CA TYR A 61 -9.17 3.70 -6.70
C TYR A 61 -9.41 2.78 -5.51
N HIS A 62 -9.31 1.49 -5.80
CA HIS A 62 -9.28 0.43 -4.82
C HIS A 62 -8.08 -0.46 -5.12
N ALA A 63 -7.36 -0.86 -4.08
CA ALA A 63 -6.22 -1.75 -4.13
C ALA A 63 -6.06 -2.39 -2.76
N ASP A 64 -5.59 -3.64 -2.74
CA ASP A 64 -5.25 -4.40 -1.53
C ASP A 64 -3.76 -4.31 -1.22
N ALA A 65 -2.93 -4.15 -2.26
CA ALA A 65 -1.50 -3.97 -2.16
C ALA A 65 -0.98 -2.96 -3.18
N ILE A 66 0.25 -2.48 -2.95
CA ILE A 66 1.02 -1.60 -3.83
C ILE A 66 2.30 -2.31 -4.24
N GLY A 67 2.65 -2.25 -5.51
CA GLY A 67 4.02 -2.50 -5.99
C GLY A 67 4.69 -1.18 -6.38
N PHE A 68 5.93 -0.96 -5.95
CA PHE A 68 6.70 0.22 -6.36
C PHE A 68 7.39 0.00 -7.72
N GLU A 69 7.47 1.07 -8.53
CA GLU A 69 8.20 1.03 -9.81
C GLU A 69 9.69 0.75 -9.55
N GLY A 70 10.24 -0.27 -10.21
CA GLY A 70 11.64 -0.69 -10.05
C GLY A 70 11.87 -1.78 -9.00
N GLU A 71 10.91 -2.02 -8.10
CA GLU A 71 10.99 -3.06 -7.06
C GLU A 71 10.00 -4.20 -7.29
N TYR A 72 8.81 -3.89 -7.82
CA TYR A 72 7.76 -4.87 -8.01
C TYR A 72 8.10 -5.92 -9.08
N VAL A 73 8.08 -7.20 -8.69
CA VAL A 73 8.27 -8.34 -9.57
C VAL A 73 6.97 -9.14 -9.64
N VAL A 74 6.46 -9.33 -10.87
CA VAL A 74 5.21 -10.06 -11.10
C VAL A 74 5.36 -11.52 -10.65
N GLY A 75 4.46 -11.97 -9.80
CA GLY A 75 4.45 -13.34 -9.26
C GLY A 75 5.29 -13.53 -8.01
N ASP A 76 6.05 -12.51 -7.60
CA ASP A 76 6.80 -12.48 -6.36
C ASP A 76 6.07 -11.64 -5.31
N ASN A 77 5.45 -12.34 -4.35
CA ASN A 77 4.66 -11.72 -3.28
C ASN A 77 5.53 -11.00 -2.24
N ASP A 78 6.85 -11.23 -2.22
CA ASP A 78 7.74 -10.53 -1.28
C ASP A 78 7.98 -9.07 -1.72
N THR A 79 7.71 -8.76 -2.99
CA THR A 79 7.82 -7.40 -3.57
C THR A 79 6.52 -6.59 -3.51
N VAL A 80 5.46 -7.14 -2.91
CA VAL A 80 4.20 -6.44 -2.72
C VAL A 80 4.09 -5.85 -1.32
N HIS A 81 3.51 -4.66 -1.21
CA HIS A 81 3.29 -3.99 0.06
C HIS A 81 1.79 -3.92 0.35
N GLU A 82 1.35 -4.66 1.37
CA GLU A 82 -0.05 -4.63 1.78
C GLU A 82 -0.47 -3.25 2.29
N ILE A 83 -1.67 -2.83 1.90
CA ILE A 83 -2.26 -1.57 2.33
C ILE A 83 -3.01 -1.80 3.64
N GLN A 84 -2.66 -1.08 4.70
CA GLN A 84 -3.34 -1.18 6.00
C GLN A 84 -4.52 -0.22 6.11
N LYS A 85 -4.49 0.90 5.36
CA LYS A 85 -5.60 1.87 5.37
C LYS A 85 -5.76 2.54 4.01
N VAL A 86 -7.02 2.81 3.67
CA VAL A 86 -7.39 3.62 2.50
C VAL A 86 -8.18 4.82 2.99
N SER A 87 -7.84 6.01 2.50
CA SER A 87 -8.64 7.22 2.66
C SER A 87 -9.02 7.75 1.29
N GLN A 88 -10.31 8.02 1.09
CA GLN A 88 -10.82 8.58 -0.15
C GLN A 88 -11.29 10.01 0.10
N HIS A 89 -10.82 10.92 -0.74
CA HIS A 89 -11.28 12.30 -0.84
C HIS A 89 -11.87 12.52 -2.24
N ASP A 90 -12.64 13.60 -2.45
CA ASP A 90 -13.41 13.85 -3.68
C ASP A 90 -12.67 13.60 -5.01
N LYS A 91 -11.36 13.83 -5.06
CA LYS A 91 -10.54 13.66 -6.28
C LYS A 91 -9.24 12.87 -6.05
N GLN A 92 -9.10 12.22 -4.90
CA GLN A 92 -7.84 11.57 -4.52
C GLN A 92 -8.11 10.35 -3.66
N THR A 93 -7.32 9.31 -3.88
CA THR A 93 -7.21 8.17 -2.97
C THR A 93 -5.83 8.21 -2.33
N ALA A 94 -5.77 8.01 -1.02
CA ALA A 94 -4.55 7.86 -0.26
C ALA A 94 -4.49 6.45 0.31
N PHE A 95 -3.42 5.73 -0.04
CA PHE A 95 -3.10 4.42 0.49
C PHE A 95 -2.01 4.56 1.54
N TYR A 96 -2.14 3.82 2.63
CA TYR A 96 -1.21 3.86 3.76
C TYR A 96 -0.58 2.49 3.93
N ILE A 97 0.75 2.47 3.87
CA ILE A 97 1.59 1.31 4.19
C ILE A 97 2.28 1.60 5.51
N ILE A 98 2.04 0.79 6.53
CA ILE A 98 2.64 0.95 7.86
C ILE A 98 3.88 0.06 7.93
N HIS A 99 5.01 0.65 8.33
CA HIS A 99 6.24 -0.07 8.61
C HIS A 99 6.26 -0.44 10.10
N ASN A 100 6.78 -1.62 10.45
CA ASN A 100 6.83 -2.13 11.83
C ASN A 100 7.81 -1.35 12.75
N GLU A 101 8.39 -0.26 12.26
CA GLU A 101 9.25 0.61 13.06
C GLU A 101 8.39 1.51 13.96
N VAL A 102 8.37 1.17 15.24
CA VAL A 102 7.79 2.01 16.28
C VAL A 102 8.81 3.08 16.68
N ILE A 103 8.45 4.35 16.49
CA ILE A 103 9.24 5.46 17.02
C ILE A 103 8.78 5.70 18.46
N LEU A 104 9.57 5.23 19.42
CA LEU A 104 9.40 5.58 20.82
C LEU A 104 10.06 6.94 21.06
N HIS A 105 9.26 7.95 21.42
CA HIS A 105 9.82 9.15 22.05
C HIS A 105 10.14 8.78 23.50
N GLY A 106 11.43 8.60 23.80
CA GLY A 106 11.89 8.53 25.19
C GLY A 106 11.65 9.87 25.88
N GLU A 107 11.08 9.82 27.08
CA GLU A 107 11.06 10.94 28.03
C GLU A 107 12.48 11.35 28.45
#